data_AF-A0A2V8XWC7-F1
#
_entry.id   AF-A0A2V8XWC7-F1
#
_cell.length_a   1.000
_cell.length_b   1.000
_cell.length_c   1.000
_cell.angle_alpha   90.00
_cell.angle_beta   90.00
_cell.angle_gamma   90.00
#
_symmetry.space_group_name_H-M   'P 1'
#
loop_
_entity.id
_entity.type
_entity.pdbx_description
1 polymer ?
#
loop_
_entity_poly.entity_id
_entity_poly.type
_entity_poly.pdbx_seq_one_letter_code
_entity_poly.pdbx_strand_id
1 'polypeptide(L)' 'MTFREWLLETKLRARGPVSDFAHDAQADPAAVTVGNIHAEWLEHLRMVPGEVLAAFARAWAAYERAKKREAVTIHRA' A
#
# COMPACT_ATOMS: atom_id res chain seq x y z
N MET A 1 4.59 -5.12 -10.14
CA MET A 1 3.78 -4.10 -9.45
C MET A 1 4.41 -3.76 -8.11
N THR A 2 4.61 -2.46 -7.85
CA THR A 2 5.06 -1.87 -6.59
C THR A 2 3.87 -1.59 -5.66
N PHE A 3 4.14 -1.33 -4.38
CA PHE A 3 3.11 -1.00 -3.40
C PHE A 3 2.34 0.27 -3.79
N ARG A 4 3.05 1.29 -4.29
CA ARG A 4 2.43 2.53 -4.76
C ARG A 4 1.53 2.30 -5.98
N GLU A 5 2.00 1.56 -6.98
CA GLU A 5 1.18 1.20 -8.15
C GLU A 5 -0.07 0.42 -7.73
N TRP A 6 0.09 -0.55 -6.81
CA TRP A 6 -1.03 -1.30 -6.27
C TRP A 6 -2.03 -0.43 -5.51
N LEU A 7 -1.56 0.55 -4.71
CA LEU A 7 -2.43 1.51 -4.02
C LEU A 7 -3.24 2.36 -5.01
N LEU A 8 -2.61 2.84 -6.09
CA LEU A 8 -3.27 3.63 -7.12
C LEU A 8 -4.39 2.84 -7.81
N GLU A 9 -4.16 1.56 -8.12
CA GLU A 9 -5.18 0.68 -8.69
C GLU A 9 -6.27 0.32 -7.65
N THR A 10 -5.87 0.11 -6.40
CA THR A 10 -6.77 -0.28 -5.30
C THR A 10 -7.68 0.85 -4.86
N LYS A 11 -7.23 2.11 -4.93
CA LYS A 11 -8.04 3.31 -4.67
C LYS A 11 -9.33 3.34 -5.50
N LEU A 12 -9.32 2.75 -6.70
CA LEU A 12 -10.49 2.70 -7.58
C LEU A 12 -11.51 1.62 -7.17
N ARG A 13 -11.15 0.67 -6.30
CA ARG A 13 -11.94 -0.54 -6.01
C ARG A 13 -12.20 -0.80 -4.53
N ALA A 14 -11.42 -0.24 -3.61
CA ALA A 14 -11.54 -0.47 -2.17
C ALA A 14 -12.50 0.54 -1.50
N ARG A 15 -13.10 0.12 -0.37
CA ARG A 15 -13.83 1.00 0.58
C ARG A 15 -13.25 0.79 1.97
N GLY A 16 -13.20 1.84 2.80
CA GLY A 16 -12.70 1.80 4.17
C GLY A 16 -11.21 2.16 4.30
N PRO A 17 -10.56 1.83 5.45
CA PRO A 17 -9.29 2.45 5.87
C PRO A 17 -8.12 2.29 4.88
N VAL A 18 -8.12 1.24 4.06
CA VAL A 18 -7.10 1.04 3.02
C VAL A 18 -7.31 1.98 1.84
N SER A 19 -8.56 2.30 1.51
CA SER A 19 -8.88 3.29 0.46
C SER A 19 -8.56 4.71 0.92
N ASP A 20 -8.84 5.03 2.18
CA ASP A 20 -8.52 6.34 2.76
C ASP A 20 -7.01 6.54 2.79
N PHE A 21 -6.26 5.53 3.27
CA PHE A 21 -4.80 5.55 3.21
C PHE A 21 -4.26 5.66 1.77
N ALA A 22 -4.83 4.95 0.80
CA ALA A 22 -4.44 5.07 -0.60
C ALA A 22 -4.73 6.47 -1.18
N HIS A 23 -5.79 7.12 -0.72
CA HIS A 23 -6.11 8.49 -1.09
C HIS A 23 -5.08 9.47 -0.52
N ASP A 24 -4.78 9.36 0.77
CA ASP A 24 -3.84 10.23 1.47
C ASP A 24 -2.41 10.05 0.95
N ALA A 25 -1.96 8.80 0.76
CA ALA A 25 -0.65 8.49 0.20
C ALA A 25 -0.48 8.94 -1.26
N GLN A 26 -1.58 9.13 -2.01
CA GLN A 26 -1.51 9.73 -3.35
C GLN A 26 -1.40 11.25 -3.29
N ALA A 27 -2.09 11.88 -2.33
CA ALA A 27 -2.04 13.33 -2.12
C ALA A 27 -0.72 13.79 -1.50
N ASP A 28 0.02 12.89 -0.86
CA ASP A 28 1.33 13.14 -0.28
C ASP A 28 2.44 13.14 -1.35
N PRO A 29 3.03 14.31 -1.69
CA PRO A 29 4.12 14.39 -2.66
C PRO A 29 5.40 13.71 -2.16
N ALA A 30 5.61 13.56 -0.85
CA ALA A 30 6.76 12.87 -0.30
C ALA A 30 6.61 11.34 -0.41
N ALA A 31 5.38 10.83 -0.44
CA ALA A 31 5.11 9.42 -0.70
C ALA A 31 5.47 8.98 -2.14
N VAL A 32 5.64 9.93 -3.07
CA VAL A 32 6.09 9.66 -4.46
C VAL A 32 7.52 9.11 -4.50
N THR A 33 8.36 9.53 -3.56
CA THR A 33 9.77 9.08 -3.49
C THR A 33 9.96 7.83 -2.65
N VAL A 34 8.95 7.41 -1.90
CA VAL A 34 9.02 6.20 -1.06
C VAL A 34 8.95 4.98 -1.98
N GLY A 35 10.01 4.17 -1.97
CA GLY A 35 10.15 3.01 -2.82
C GLY A 35 9.17 1.87 -2.49
N ASN A 36 9.46 0.69 -3.03
CA ASN A 36 8.66 -0.53 -2.83
C ASN A 36 9.06 -1.31 -1.56
N ILE A 37 9.73 -0.66 -0.60
CA ILE A 37 10.32 -1.31 0.57
C ILE A 37 9.53 -0.92 1.81
N HIS A 38 9.11 -1.92 2.59
CA HIS A 38 8.31 -1.72 3.81
C HIS A 38 8.99 -0.78 4.82
N ALA A 39 10.31 -0.90 4.96
CA ALA A 39 11.10 -0.08 5.88
C ALA A 39 11.05 1.41 5.52
N GLU A 40 11.15 1.76 4.24
CA GLU A 40 11.07 3.16 3.78
C GLU A 40 9.69 3.77 4.08
N TRP A 41 8.62 2.98 3.91
CA TRP A 41 7.27 3.41 4.28
C TRP A 41 7.09 3.58 5.79
N LEU A 42 7.67 2.69 6.61
CA LEU A 42 7.63 2.84 8.06
C LEU A 42 8.40 4.08 8.53
N GLU A 43 9.54 4.38 7.93
CA GLU A 43 10.31 5.59 8.26
C GLU A 43 9.56 6.86 7.84
N HIS A 44 8.93 6.86 6.67
CA HIS A 44 8.08 7.95 6.20
C HIS A 44 6.90 8.20 7.14
N LEU A 45 6.28 7.12 7.64
CA LEU A 45 5.12 7.16 8.54
C LEU A 45 5.50 7.28 10.03
N ARG A 46 6.77 7.46 10.38
CA ARG A 46 7.19 7.49 11.80
C ARG A 46 6.60 8.65 12.60
N MET A 47 6.23 9.75 11.92
CA MET A 47 5.70 10.98 12.54
C MET A 47 4.18 11.10 12.42
N VAL A 48 3.48 10.15 11.79
CA VAL A 48 2.02 10.21 11.61
C VAL A 48 1.27 9.58 12.79
N PRO A 49 0.00 9.96 13.02
CA PRO A 49 -0.84 9.35 14.05
C PRO A 49 -0.94 7.82 13.90
N GLY A 50 -1.08 7.11 15.02
CA GLY A 50 -1.13 5.64 15.07
C GLY A 50 -2.24 5.00 14.22
N GLU A 51 -3.32 5.74 13.94
CA GLU A 51 -4.41 5.28 13.06
C GLU A 51 -3.94 5.10 11.61
N VAL A 52 -3.04 5.98 11.14
CA VAL A 52 -2.44 5.89 9.80
C VAL A 52 -1.51 4.69 9.70
N LEU A 53 -0.75 4.40 10.76
CA LEU A 53 0.08 3.19 10.86
C LEU A 53 -0.75 1.90 10.79
N ALA A 54 -1.92 1.87 11.43
CA ALA A 54 -2.83 0.73 11.37
C ALA A 54 -3.42 0.55 9.96
N ALA A 55 -3.77 1.64 9.28
CA ALA A 55 -4.24 1.62 7.90
C ALA A 55 -3.15 1.15 6.93
N PHE A 56 -1.92 1.63 7.10
CA PHE A 56 -0.74 1.18 6.36
C PHE A 56 -0.49 -0.33 6.53
N ALA A 57 -0.48 -0.83 7.76
CA ALA A 57 -0.26 -2.27 8.02
C ALA A 57 -1.30 -3.15 7.32
N ARG A 58 -2.57 -2.71 7.30
CA ARG A 58 -3.65 -3.41 6.57
C ARG A 58 -3.45 -3.35 5.06
N ALA A 59 -3.06 -2.19 4.52
CA ALA A 59 -2.79 -2.00 3.10
C ALA A 59 -1.60 -2.86 2.65
N TRP A 60 -0.52 -2.89 3.43
CA TRP A 60 0.67 -3.70 3.12
C TRP A 60 0.35 -5.20 3.13
N ALA A 61 -0.41 -5.68 4.12
CA ALA A 61 -0.84 -7.08 4.17
C ALA A 61 -1.78 -7.45 3.01
N ALA A 62 -2.58 -6.51 2.50
CA ALA A 62 -3.41 -6.73 1.32
C ALA A 62 -2.56 -6.80 0.03
N TYR A 63 -1.59 -5.91 -0.13
CA TYR A 63 -0.62 -5.93 -1.23
C TYR A 63 0.17 -7.23 -1.29
N GLU A 64 0.73 -7.69 -0.16
CA GLU A 64 1.48 -8.95 -0.10
C GLU A 64 0.61 -10.16 -0.48
N ARG A 65 -0.68 -10.15 -0.11
CA ARG A 65 -1.64 -11.18 -0.54
C ARG A 65 -1.95 -11.10 -2.03
N ALA A 66 -2.06 -9.91 -2.60
CA ALA A 66 -2.26 -9.70 -4.04
C ALA A 66 -1.06 -10.23 -4.84
N LYS A 67 0.17 -9.87 -4.46
CA LYS A 67 1.41 -10.38 -5.07
C LYS A 67 1.49 -11.91 -5.06
N LYS A 68 1.15 -12.52 -3.93
CA LYS A 68 1.15 -14.00 -3.80
C LYS A 68 0.11 -14.64 -4.72
N ARG A 69 -1.08 -14.04 -4.88
CA ARG A 69 -2.12 -14.55 -5.79
C ARG A 69 -1.70 -14.44 -7.26
N GLU A 70 -1.07 -13.34 -7.65
CA GLU A 70 -0.51 -13.18 -9.01
C GLU A 70 0.59 -14.22 -9.27
N ALA A 71 1.51 -14.42 -8.32
CA ALA A 71 2.57 -15.43 -8.44
C ALA A 71 2.01 -16.86 -8.57
N VAL A 72 0.95 -17.18 -7.83
CA VAL A 72 0.27 -18.50 -7.91
C VAL A 72 -0.47 -18.69 -9.24
N THR A 73 -1.02 -17.62 -9.81
CA THR A 73 -1.75 -17.69 -11.09
C THR A 73 -0.80 -18.00 -12.26
N ILE A 74 0.44 -17.49 -12.21
CA ILE A 74 1.45 -17.74 -13.26
C ILE A 74 1.99 -19.18 -13.21
N HIS A 75 2.05 -19.82 -12.04
CA HIS A 75 2.54 -21.20 -11.89
C HIS A 75 1.51 -22.29 -12.24
N ARG A 76 0.29 -21.91 -12.64
CA ARG A 76 -0.81 -22.83 -12.95
C ARG A 76 -1.17 -22.88 -14.44
N ALA A 77 -0.40 -22.20 -15.30
CA ALA A 77 -0.59 -22.15 -16.75
C ALA A 77 0.38 -23.09 -17.48
#